data_AF-A0A7C7TFN9-F1
#
_entry.id   AF-A0A7C7TFN9-F1
#
_cell.length_a   1.000
_cell.length_b   1.000
_cell.length_c   1.000
_cell.angle_alpha   90.00
_cell.angle_beta   90.00
_cell.angle_gamma   90.00
#
_symmetry.space_group_name_H-M   'P 1'
#
loop_
_entity.id
_entity.type
_entity.pdbx_description
1 polymer ?
#
loop_
_entity_poly.entity_id
_entity_poly.type
_entity_poly.pdbx_seq_one_letter_code
_entity_poly.pdbx_strand_id
1 'polypeptide(L)' 'SAGWMAEYLGEPEIRDAVFAATDDVINEGKYVTYDIGGNAKTSEMADAIAKIAAEKLRK' A
#
# COMPACT_ATOMS: atom_id res chain seq x y z
N SER A 1 6.39 2.15 -8.11
CA SER A 1 7.77 2.63 -8.34
C SER A 1 8.55 2.79 -7.03
N ALA A 2 7.99 3.45 -6.00
CA ALA A 2 8.70 3.68 -4.73
C ALA A 2 9.14 2.40 -3.98
N GLY A 3 8.34 1.32 -3.94
CA GLY A 3 8.78 0.11 -3.24
C GLY A 3 9.96 -0.60 -3.92
N TRP A 4 10.09 -0.54 -5.25
CA TRP A 4 11.31 -1.03 -5.94
C TRP A 4 12.55 -0.22 -5.57
N MET A 5 12.39 1.09 -5.32
CA MET A 5 13.47 1.94 -4.82
C MET A 5 13.89 1.53 -3.40
N ALA A 6 12.95 1.14 -2.54
CA ALA A 6 13.27 0.66 -1.20
C ALA A 6 14.17 -0.59 -1.26
N GLU A 7 13.79 -1.58 -2.09
CA GLU A 7 14.64 -2.75 -2.32
C GLU A 7 16.01 -2.37 -2.89
N TYR A 8 16.06 -1.47 -3.87
CA TYR A 8 17.34 -1.00 -4.43
C TYR A 8 18.26 -0.37 -3.37
N LEU A 9 17.70 0.28 -2.36
CA LEU A 9 18.43 0.87 -1.24
C LEU A 9 18.80 -0.14 -0.13
N GLY A 10 18.44 -1.42 -0.30
CA GLY A 10 18.73 -2.47 0.67
C GLY A 10 17.63 -2.71 1.70
N GLU A 11 16.40 -2.23 1.45
CA GLU A 11 15.24 -2.33 2.35
C GLU A 11 14.11 -3.21 1.74
N PRO A 12 14.36 -4.49 1.44
CA PRO A 12 13.37 -5.38 0.81
C PRO A 12 12.12 -5.62 1.67
N GLU A 13 12.23 -5.58 2.99
CA GLU A 13 11.10 -5.70 3.92
C GLU A 13 10.12 -4.53 3.79
N ILE A 14 10.64 -3.32 3.52
CA ILE A 14 9.82 -2.14 3.28
C ILE A 14 9.10 -2.29 1.93
N ARG A 15 9.80 -2.77 0.90
CA ARG A 15 9.16 -3.12 -0.39
C ARG A 15 7.99 -4.08 -0.16
N ASP A 16 8.25 -5.19 0.53
CA ASP A 16 7.27 -6.26 0.72
C ASP A 16 6.05 -5.79 1.50
N ALA A 17 6.27 -5.03 2.57
CA ALA A 17 5.18 -4.45 3.35
C ALA A 17 4.32 -3.50 2.51
N VAL A 18 4.93 -2.63 1.71
CA VAL A 18 4.20 -1.67 0.85
C VAL A 18 3.43 -2.40 -0.26
N PHE A 19 4.03 -3.39 -0.90
CA PHE A 19 3.39 -4.15 -1.97
C PHE A 19 2.21 -4.97 -1.43
N ALA A 20 2.42 -5.72 -0.35
CA ALA A 20 1.37 -6.52 0.27
C ALA A 20 0.24 -5.64 0.81
N ALA A 21 0.55 -4.48 1.40
CA ALA A 21 -0.48 -3.53 1.85
C ALA A 21 -1.29 -2.95 0.70
N THR A 22 -0.64 -2.63 -0.42
CA THR A 22 -1.32 -2.12 -1.61
C THR A 22 -2.24 -3.17 -2.20
N ASP A 23 -1.78 -4.42 -2.31
CA ASP A 23 -2.57 -5.54 -2.80
C ASP A 23 -3.80 -5.80 -1.90
N ASP A 24 -3.61 -5.81 -0.58
CA ASP A 24 -4.71 -5.96 0.39
C ASP A 24 -5.78 -4.87 0.22
N VAL A 25 -5.38 -3.59 0.09
CA VAL A 25 -6.32 -2.46 -0.08
C VAL A 25 -7.11 -2.58 -1.38
N ILE A 26 -6.43 -2.93 -2.48
CA ILE A 26 -7.06 -3.08 -3.78
C ILE A 26 -8.04 -4.27 -3.76
N ASN A 27 -7.64 -5.41 -3.21
CA ASN A 27 -8.48 -6.61 -3.11
C ASN A 27 -9.68 -6.41 -2.17
N GLU A 28 -9.52 -5.62 -1.09
CA GLU A 28 -10.64 -5.27 -0.21
C GLU A 28 -11.64 -4.32 -0.89
N GLY A 29 -11.18 -3.44 -1.78
CA GLY A 29 -12.03 -2.58 -2.60
C GLY A 29 -12.74 -1.44 -1.87
N LYS A 30 -12.53 -1.27 -0.55
CA LYS A 30 -13.22 -0.24 0.25
C LYS A 30 -12.65 1.17 0.08
N TYR A 31 -11.32 1.28 -0.02
CA TYR A 31 -10.61 2.56 -0.08
C TYR A 31 -9.96 2.79 -1.44
N VAL A 32 -10.54 2.24 -2.51
CA VAL A 32 -10.01 2.36 -3.87
C VAL A 32 -10.56 3.58 -4.59
N THR A 33 -9.75 4.16 -5.46
CA THR A 33 -10.07 5.37 -6.20
C THR A 33 -10.98 5.10 -7.41
N TYR A 34 -11.53 6.18 -7.97
CA TYR A 34 -12.55 6.11 -9.02
C TYR A 34 -12.09 5.45 -10.33
N ASP A 35 -10.79 5.54 -10.63
CA ASP A 35 -10.18 4.94 -11.82
C ASP A 35 -10.19 3.40 -11.79
N ILE A 36 -10.27 2.81 -10.60
CA ILE A 36 -10.35 1.37 -10.38
C ILE A 36 -11.69 0.95 -9.75
N GLY A 37 -12.74 1.78 -9.91
CA GLY A 37 -14.12 1.41 -9.59
C GLY A 37 -14.60 1.74 -8.18
N GLY A 38 -13.83 2.49 -7.39
CA GLY A 38 -14.25 2.96 -6.07
C GLY A 38 -14.72 4.42 -6.07
N ASN A 39 -14.86 4.98 -4.87
CA ASN A 39 -15.23 6.38 -4.66
C ASN A 39 -14.34 7.10 -3.64
N ALA A 40 -13.26 6.44 -3.20
CA ALA A 40 -12.36 7.00 -2.21
C ALA A 40 -11.48 8.10 -2.82
N LYS A 41 -11.07 9.04 -1.99
CA LYS A 41 -10.05 10.02 -2.30
C LYS A 41 -8.68 9.36 -2.33
N THR A 42 -7.76 9.97 -3.08
CA THR A 42 -6.35 9.55 -3.10
C THR A 42 -5.72 9.51 -1.69
N SER A 43 -6.07 10.46 -0.82
CA SER A 43 -5.60 10.47 0.57
C SER A 43 -6.12 9.28 1.38
N GLU A 44 -7.39 8.89 1.18
CA GLU A 44 -8.00 7.77 1.91
C GLU A 44 -7.37 6.44 1.51
N MET A 45 -7.11 6.25 0.20
CA MET A 45 -6.37 5.09 -0.29
C MET A 45 -4.95 5.06 0.28
N ALA A 46 -4.25 6.20 0.26
CA ALA A 46 -2.89 6.30 0.78
C ALA A 46 -2.80 6.02 2.29
N ASP A 47 -3.74 6.55 3.08
CA ASP A 47 -3.82 6.33 4.53
C ASP A 47 -4.08 4.85 4.87
N ALA A 48 -4.96 4.19 4.11
CA ALA A 48 -5.23 2.76 4.26
C ALA A 48 -3.98 1.91 3.99
N ILE A 49 -3.27 2.19 2.89
CA ILE A 49 -2.03 1.49 2.53
C ILE A 49 -0.96 1.72 3.60
N ALA A 50 -0.76 2.97 4.04
CA ALA A 50 0.24 3.32 5.04
C ALA A 50 -0.01 2.61 6.38
N LYS A 51 -1.27 2.55 6.82
CA LYS A 51 -1.66 1.84 8.05
C LYS A 51 -1.32 0.35 7.97
N ILE A 52 -1.73 -0.33 6.90
CA ILE A 52 -1.52 -1.76 6.72
C ILE A 52 -0.02 -2.08 6.57
N ALA A 53 0.73 -1.25 5.82
CA ALA A 53 2.17 -1.42 5.68
C ALA A 53 2.91 -1.30 7.03
N ALA A 54 2.53 -0.31 7.86
CA ALA A 54 3.08 -0.14 9.20
C ALA A 54 2.76 -1.32 10.14
N GLU A 55 1.57 -1.93 10.02
CA GLU A 55 1.20 -3.13 10.77
C GLU A 55 2.01 -4.36 10.31
N LYS A 56 2.28 -4.50 9.01
CA LYS A 56 3.10 -5.59 8.46
C LYS A 56 4.57 -5.48 8.84
N LEU A 57 5.13 -4.26 8.91
CA LEU A 57 6.52 -4.04 9.33
C LEU A 57 6.77 -4.28 10.83
N ARG A 58 5.72 -4.27 11.66
CA ARG A 58 5.82 -4.50 13.11
C ARG A 58 5.73 -5.98 13.52
N LYS A 59 5.47 -6.88 12.57
CA LYS A 59 5.40 -8.33 12.78
C LYS A 59 6.76 -8.98 12.58
#